data_AF-A0A847YF03-F1
#
_entry.id   AF-A0A847YF03-F1
#
_cell.length_a   1.000
_cell.length_b   1.000
_cell.length_c   1.000
_cell.angle_alpha   90.00
_cell.angle_beta   90.00
_cell.angle_gamma   90.00
#
_symmetry.space_group_name_H-M   'P 1'
#
loop_
_entity.id
_entity.type
_entity.pdbx_description
1 polymer ?
#
loop_
_entity_poly.entity_id
_entity_poly.type
_entity_poly.pdbx_seq_one_letter_code
_entity_poly.pdbx_strand_id
1 'polypeptide(L)'
;MKRSSPSPFRRGKPTFRRSRKLRLEALEPKLMLSAAPVDLGTLDFARIVLPTGAGDAWFQFTAARTGVLSALRTNGDPAAWNAGTVRLYQASGGSAVRVAEAAGRIDAAVTAGQAYYLQVVASAPGEVLYAADLLTTTAGGWSFFGTAGEDAFEYQDAAGQVTINGIPYSLPAAVGEVSFAGGEGRDQAVLQSSRGNELISISPGGATLSLGGRTVTVNQTESVSARVSASAVGELIDSPGDDRVELRPNEGRIQGPGFDHELIGPGIIHAYSRNGGRDSATLYDSPGDEQATLQPVQSVVRGEGFYNRAKLFPDVTVVSSSGGFDSALVLGSAENDYLSGDLSGIRMSVPGAELSVSGYDLTLAKSGGGADVAEIE
;
A
#
# COMPACT_ATOMS: atom_id res chain seq x y z
N MET A 1 24.45 105.84 -64.57
CA MET A 1 23.64 104.76 -65.17
C MET A 1 23.99 103.45 -64.48
N LYS A 2 22.97 102.74 -63.97
CA LYS A 2 23.04 101.58 -63.07
C LYS A 2 23.72 100.38 -63.72
N ARG A 3 24.62 99.70 -62.98
CA ARG A 3 25.08 98.33 -63.26
C ARG A 3 24.66 97.41 -62.12
N SER A 4 24.29 96.21 -62.52
CA SER A 4 23.58 95.13 -61.83
C SER A 4 24.36 94.43 -60.72
N SER A 5 23.67 94.11 -59.62
CA SER A 5 24.10 93.26 -58.51
C SER A 5 23.79 91.78 -58.78
N PRO A 6 24.66 90.82 -58.44
CA PRO A 6 24.31 89.41 -58.30
C PRO A 6 24.02 89.01 -56.84
N SER A 7 23.06 88.09 -56.68
CA SER A 7 22.51 87.54 -55.44
C SER A 7 23.51 86.69 -54.61
N PRO A 8 23.33 86.60 -53.27
CA PRO A 8 24.16 85.74 -52.42
C PRO A 8 23.65 84.29 -52.31
N PHE A 9 24.60 83.37 -52.28
CA PHE A 9 24.47 81.92 -52.06
C PHE A 9 23.81 81.57 -50.70
N ARG A 10 22.81 80.67 -50.72
CA ARG A 10 22.22 80.03 -49.53
C ARG A 10 23.05 78.79 -49.11
N ARG A 11 23.48 78.74 -47.84
CA ARG A 11 24.03 77.54 -47.19
C ARG A 11 22.92 76.50 -46.95
N GLY A 12 23.13 75.27 -47.43
CA GLY A 12 22.27 74.11 -47.14
C GLY A 12 22.43 73.59 -45.71
N LYS A 13 21.32 73.17 -45.10
CA LYS A 13 21.28 72.48 -43.80
C LYS A 13 21.70 71.01 -43.96
N PRO A 14 22.45 70.41 -43.02
CA PRO A 14 22.76 68.98 -43.05
C PRO A 14 21.55 68.15 -42.62
N THR A 15 21.17 67.18 -43.45
CA THR A 15 20.17 66.15 -43.17
C THR A 15 20.77 65.05 -42.30
N PHE A 16 20.27 64.89 -41.08
CA PHE A 16 20.56 63.75 -40.21
C PHE A 16 19.91 62.46 -40.76
N ARG A 17 20.72 61.50 -41.21
CA ARG A 17 20.26 60.12 -41.46
C ARG A 17 20.03 59.43 -40.11
N ARG A 18 18.79 59.11 -39.77
CA ARG A 18 18.46 58.18 -38.67
C ARG A 18 18.83 56.77 -39.10
N SER A 19 19.86 56.19 -38.48
CA SER A 19 20.09 54.75 -38.51
C SER A 19 18.98 54.07 -37.71
N ARG A 20 18.12 53.30 -38.39
CA ARG A 20 17.23 52.36 -37.72
C ARG A 20 18.11 51.25 -37.15
N LYS A 21 18.34 51.24 -35.84
CA LYS A 21 18.83 50.06 -35.14
C LYS A 21 17.77 48.97 -35.30
N LEU A 22 18.06 47.93 -36.09
CA LEU A 22 17.35 46.67 -36.01
C LEU A 22 17.53 46.15 -34.58
N ARG A 23 16.44 46.20 -33.81
CA ARG A 23 16.36 45.53 -32.52
C ARG A 23 16.16 44.06 -32.87
N LEU A 24 17.23 43.27 -32.80
CA LEU A 24 17.11 41.82 -32.75
C LEU A 24 16.51 41.54 -31.36
N GLU A 25 15.18 41.53 -31.28
CA GLU A 25 14.51 40.92 -30.12
C GLU A 25 14.95 39.46 -30.14
N ALA A 26 15.64 39.03 -29.07
CA ALA A 26 15.96 37.63 -28.88
C ALA A 26 14.63 36.87 -28.97
N LEU A 27 14.49 36.02 -29.98
CA LEU A 27 13.43 35.03 -30.00
C LEU A 27 13.67 34.15 -28.77
N GLU A 28 12.93 34.41 -27.69
CA GLU A 28 12.83 33.45 -26.61
C GLU A 28 12.31 32.15 -27.24
N PRO A 29 13.00 31.02 -27.04
CA PRO A 29 12.55 29.73 -27.56
C PRO A 29 11.29 29.32 -26.81
N LYS A 30 10.15 29.88 -27.21
CA LYS A 30 8.83 29.40 -26.83
C LYS A 30 8.70 28.02 -27.43
N LEU A 31 8.62 27.00 -26.58
CA LEU A 31 8.42 25.63 -27.05
C LEU A 31 7.11 25.60 -27.86
N MET A 32 7.23 25.44 -29.18
CA MET A 32 6.08 25.20 -30.04
C MET A 32 5.77 23.71 -29.92
N LEU A 33 4.82 23.37 -29.04
CA LEU A 33 4.30 22.01 -28.91
C LEU A 33 3.75 21.55 -30.28
N SER A 34 4.02 20.29 -30.66
CA SER A 34 3.55 19.75 -31.95
C SER A 34 2.02 19.52 -31.98
N ALA A 35 1.37 19.50 -30.81
CA ALA A 35 -0.08 19.49 -30.64
C ALA A 35 -0.48 20.17 -29.32
N ALA A 36 -1.76 20.50 -29.14
CA ALA A 36 -2.26 20.99 -27.87
C ALA A 36 -2.17 19.88 -26.80
N PRO A 37 -1.63 20.15 -25.61
CA PRO A 37 -1.52 19.15 -24.56
C PRO A 37 -2.90 18.86 -23.94
N VAL A 38 -3.15 17.60 -23.62
CA VAL A 38 -4.30 17.20 -22.78
C VAL A 38 -3.98 17.54 -21.34
N ASP A 39 -4.90 18.23 -20.66
CA ASP A 39 -4.74 18.58 -19.25
C ASP A 39 -5.16 17.43 -18.34
N LEU A 40 -4.23 16.98 -17.49
CA LEU A 40 -4.46 15.96 -16.47
C LEU A 40 -4.74 16.58 -15.09
N GLY A 41 -4.68 17.91 -14.96
CA GLY A 41 -4.84 18.61 -13.67
C GLY A 41 -3.69 18.32 -12.71
N THR A 42 -4.01 18.19 -11.42
CA THR A 42 -3.05 17.74 -10.40
C THR A 42 -2.91 16.23 -10.50
N LEU A 43 -1.73 15.74 -10.88
CA LEU A 43 -1.49 14.33 -11.17
C LEU A 43 -1.06 13.56 -9.92
N ASP A 44 -1.88 12.60 -9.51
CA ASP A 44 -1.48 11.47 -8.67
C ASP A 44 -1.21 10.23 -9.52
N PHE A 45 -2.18 9.73 -10.28
CA PHE A 45 -2.07 8.60 -11.18
C PHE A 45 -3.02 8.76 -12.37
N ALA A 46 -2.51 8.51 -13.57
CA ALA A 46 -3.32 8.49 -14.78
C ALA A 46 -2.94 7.30 -15.66
N ARG A 47 -3.96 6.52 -16.06
CA ARG A 47 -3.87 5.52 -17.12
C ARG A 47 -4.56 6.06 -18.37
N ILE A 48 -3.79 6.32 -19.42
CA ILE A 48 -4.25 7.03 -20.60
C ILE A 48 -4.08 6.14 -21.83
N VAL A 49 -5.18 5.82 -22.50
CA VAL A 49 -5.13 5.20 -23.84
C VAL A 49 -4.78 6.30 -24.84
N LEU A 50 -3.69 6.11 -25.58
CA LEU A 50 -3.20 7.12 -26.52
C LEU A 50 -4.17 7.26 -27.71
N PRO A 51 -4.44 8.50 -28.16
CA PRO A 51 -5.45 8.79 -29.16
C PRO A 51 -5.09 8.19 -30.54
N THR A 52 -6.11 8.05 -31.40
CA THR A 52 -6.02 7.32 -32.69
C THR A 52 -5.21 8.03 -33.79
N GLY A 53 -4.48 9.11 -33.48
CA GLY A 53 -3.67 9.86 -34.43
C GLY A 53 -2.20 9.43 -34.38
N ALA A 54 -1.54 9.29 -35.53
CA ALA A 54 -0.10 9.09 -35.59
C ALA A 54 0.62 10.42 -35.30
N GLY A 55 1.55 10.42 -34.34
CA GLY A 55 2.34 11.60 -34.00
C GLY A 55 2.60 11.73 -32.51
N ASP A 56 3.14 12.86 -32.09
CA ASP A 56 3.42 13.09 -30.67
C ASP A 56 2.11 13.31 -29.90
N ALA A 57 1.97 12.64 -28.76
CA ALA A 57 0.94 12.94 -27.79
C ALA A 57 1.52 13.77 -26.65
N TRP A 58 0.83 14.85 -26.27
CA TRP A 58 1.26 15.78 -25.23
C TRP A 58 0.25 15.81 -24.10
N PHE A 59 0.77 15.83 -22.87
CA PHE A 59 -0.02 15.92 -21.64
C PHE A 59 0.59 16.99 -20.76
N GLN A 60 -0.24 17.81 -20.12
CA GLN A 60 0.18 18.77 -19.11
C GLN A 60 -0.39 18.36 -17.75
N PHE A 61 0.37 18.60 -16.69
CA PHE A 61 -0.08 18.34 -15.33
C PHE A 61 0.66 19.22 -14.31
N THR A 62 0.07 19.33 -13.13
CA THR A 62 0.72 19.84 -11.92
C THR A 62 1.11 18.65 -11.05
N ALA A 63 2.37 18.56 -10.63
CA ALA A 63 2.79 17.48 -9.74
C ALA A 63 2.06 17.59 -8.39
N ALA A 64 1.45 16.50 -7.94
CA ALA A 64 0.75 16.47 -6.66
C ALA A 64 1.74 16.51 -5.49
N ARG A 65 2.91 15.91 -5.67
CA ARG A 65 3.91 15.76 -4.61
C ARG A 65 5.34 16.03 -5.09
N THR A 66 6.22 16.22 -4.11
CA THR A 66 7.66 16.30 -4.36
C THR A 66 8.21 14.90 -4.22
N GLY A 67 8.74 14.35 -5.31
CA GLY A 67 9.03 12.93 -5.39
C GLY A 67 9.50 12.51 -6.76
N VAL A 68 9.12 11.29 -7.15
CA VAL A 68 9.48 10.65 -8.40
C VAL A 68 8.23 10.47 -9.23
N LEU A 69 8.16 11.18 -10.36
CA LEU A 69 7.22 10.88 -11.43
C LEU A 69 7.71 9.65 -12.20
N SER A 70 6.88 8.62 -12.26
CA SER A 70 7.09 7.46 -13.13
C SER A 70 6.15 7.57 -14.33
N ALA A 71 6.69 7.64 -15.55
CA ALA A 71 5.88 7.63 -16.77
C ALA A 71 6.30 6.47 -17.68
N LEU A 72 5.34 5.59 -17.99
CA LEU A 72 5.56 4.33 -18.72
C LEU A 72 4.70 4.28 -19.97
N ARG A 73 5.33 4.08 -21.12
CA ARG A 73 4.67 3.81 -22.40
C ARG A 73 4.59 2.30 -22.60
N THR A 74 3.37 1.79 -22.75
CA THR A 74 3.08 0.35 -22.73
C THR A 74 2.07 -0.02 -23.82
N ASN A 75 1.79 -1.31 -23.96
CA ASN A 75 0.63 -1.81 -24.72
C ASN A 75 -0.54 -2.22 -23.79
N GLY A 76 -0.57 -1.68 -22.56
CA GLY A 76 -1.61 -1.96 -21.56
C GLY A 76 -1.14 -2.68 -20.31
N ASP A 77 0.12 -3.15 -20.27
CA ASP A 77 0.74 -3.76 -19.09
C ASP A 77 1.87 -2.86 -18.55
N PRO A 78 1.73 -2.29 -17.33
CA PRO A 78 2.77 -1.45 -16.71
C PRO A 78 4.05 -2.20 -16.34
N ALA A 79 4.02 -3.53 -16.24
CA ALA A 79 5.22 -4.35 -16.03
C ALA A 79 6.00 -4.61 -17.34
N ALA A 80 5.38 -4.39 -18.51
CA ALA A 80 5.94 -4.65 -19.84
C ALA A 80 5.87 -3.40 -20.73
N TRP A 81 6.64 -2.36 -20.37
CA TRP A 81 6.74 -1.16 -21.18
C TRP A 81 7.46 -1.42 -22.52
N ASN A 82 7.07 -0.66 -23.55
CA ASN A 82 7.63 -0.79 -24.89
C ASN A 82 8.84 0.15 -25.10
N ALA A 83 9.54 0.03 -26.23
CA ALA A 83 10.78 0.79 -26.47
C ALA A 83 10.56 2.24 -26.98
N GLY A 84 9.31 2.69 -27.09
CA GLY A 84 8.98 4.01 -27.61
C GLY A 84 9.40 5.15 -26.66
N THR A 85 9.76 6.31 -27.21
CA THR A 85 10.33 7.40 -26.39
C THR A 85 9.27 8.16 -25.59
N VAL A 86 9.59 8.42 -24.32
CA VAL A 86 8.85 9.32 -23.41
C VAL A 86 9.79 10.43 -22.96
N ARG A 87 9.28 11.66 -22.91
CA ARG A 87 10.01 12.84 -22.42
C ARG A 87 9.22 13.60 -21.38
N LEU A 88 9.94 14.18 -20.43
CA LEU A 88 9.39 15.09 -19.42
C LEU A 88 9.99 16.47 -19.60
N TYR A 89 9.13 17.49 -19.52
CA TYR A 89 9.50 18.89 -19.55
C TYR A 89 8.96 19.59 -18.31
N GLN A 90 9.74 20.50 -17.75
CA GLN A 90 9.32 21.39 -16.67
C GLN A 90 8.97 22.77 -17.23
N ALA A 91 7.84 23.34 -16.81
CA ALA A 91 7.50 24.72 -17.12
C ALA A 91 8.44 25.69 -16.39
N SER A 92 9.04 26.64 -17.12
CA SER A 92 9.91 27.67 -16.55
C SER A 92 9.82 28.96 -17.37
N GLY A 93 9.39 30.05 -16.73
CA GLY A 93 9.38 31.39 -17.33
C GLY A 93 8.60 31.52 -18.65
N GLY A 94 7.49 30.79 -18.82
CA GLY A 94 6.70 30.80 -20.06
C GLY A 94 7.23 29.90 -21.17
N SER A 95 8.28 29.13 -20.90
CA SER A 95 8.83 28.07 -21.76
C SER A 95 8.76 26.71 -21.05
N ALA A 96 9.06 25.63 -21.78
CA ALA A 96 9.16 24.28 -21.23
C ALA A 96 10.55 23.70 -21.53
N VAL A 97 11.25 23.24 -20.49
CA VAL A 97 12.62 22.74 -20.56
C VAL A 97 12.60 21.24 -20.36
N ARG A 98 13.18 20.46 -21.28
CA ARG A 98 13.24 19.00 -21.14
C ARG A 98 14.15 18.63 -19.97
N VAL A 99 13.61 17.88 -19.01
CA VAL A 99 14.32 17.42 -17.81
C VAL A 99 14.61 15.93 -17.81
N ALA A 100 13.86 15.13 -18.59
CA ALA A 100 14.14 13.70 -18.78
C ALA A 100 13.72 13.20 -20.16
N GLU A 101 14.37 12.14 -20.64
CA GLU A 101 14.05 11.41 -21.86
C GLU A 101 14.55 9.97 -21.73
N ALA A 102 13.71 9.00 -22.05
CA ALA A 102 14.09 7.59 -22.07
C ALA A 102 13.22 6.78 -23.04
N ALA A 103 13.68 5.58 -23.35
CA ALA A 103 12.89 4.57 -24.05
C ALA A 103 11.98 3.85 -23.04
N GLY A 104 10.68 3.92 -23.26
CA GLY A 104 9.65 3.22 -22.50
C GLY A 104 9.29 3.85 -21.18
N ARG A 105 10.25 4.01 -20.28
CA ARG A 105 10.02 4.48 -18.90
C ARG A 105 10.97 5.58 -18.49
N ILE A 106 10.42 6.61 -17.86
CA ILE A 106 11.18 7.59 -17.08
C ILE A 106 10.78 7.49 -15.61
N ASP A 107 11.76 7.64 -14.73
CA ASP A 107 11.58 7.90 -13.29
C ASP A 107 12.35 9.18 -12.98
N ALA A 108 11.64 10.30 -12.82
CA ALA A 108 12.25 11.63 -12.76
C ALA A 108 11.77 12.43 -11.56
N ALA A 109 12.67 13.21 -10.96
CA ALA A 109 12.33 14.06 -9.83
C ALA A 109 11.35 15.17 -10.24
N VAL A 110 10.27 15.33 -9.47
CA VAL A 110 9.28 16.41 -9.62
C VAL A 110 9.06 17.13 -8.29
N THR A 111 8.58 18.37 -8.36
CA THR A 111 8.30 19.21 -7.19
C THR A 111 6.82 19.56 -7.15
N ALA A 112 6.18 19.37 -5.98
CA ALA A 112 4.77 19.65 -5.77
C ALA A 112 4.37 21.06 -6.25
N GLY A 113 3.23 21.16 -6.92
CA GLY A 113 2.69 22.43 -7.42
C GLY A 113 3.39 22.99 -8.66
N GLN A 114 4.50 22.40 -9.13
CA GLN A 114 5.12 22.78 -10.40
C GLN A 114 4.37 22.16 -11.58
N ALA A 115 4.30 22.89 -12.69
CA ALA A 115 3.71 22.42 -13.93
C ALA A 115 4.75 21.70 -14.80
N TYR A 116 4.33 20.58 -15.37
CA TYR A 116 5.15 19.73 -16.23
C TYR A 116 4.37 19.33 -17.49
N TYR A 117 5.12 18.87 -18.49
CA TYR A 117 4.57 18.30 -19.71
C TYR A 117 5.20 16.93 -19.99
N LEU A 118 4.37 15.93 -20.26
CA LEU A 118 4.80 14.64 -20.80
C LEU A 118 4.59 14.62 -22.32
N GLN A 119 5.59 14.11 -23.03
CA GLN A 119 5.51 13.85 -24.46
C GLN A 119 5.71 12.35 -24.70
N VAL A 120 4.76 11.71 -25.38
CA VAL A 120 4.96 10.40 -25.99
C VAL A 120 5.28 10.63 -27.47
N VAL A 121 6.52 10.35 -27.85
CA VAL A 121 7.02 10.64 -29.20
C VAL A 121 6.51 9.61 -30.19
N ALA A 122 5.95 10.05 -31.32
CA ALA A 122 5.41 9.14 -32.34
C ALA A 122 4.54 8.03 -31.72
N SER A 123 3.54 8.44 -30.93
CA SER A 123 2.56 7.55 -30.33
C SER A 123 1.80 6.76 -31.41
N ALA A 124 1.49 5.52 -31.09
CA ALA A 124 0.66 4.65 -31.90
C ALA A 124 -0.73 4.47 -31.25
N PRO A 125 -1.81 4.39 -32.05
CA PRO A 125 -3.15 4.13 -31.52
C PRO A 125 -3.21 2.88 -30.64
N GLY A 126 -3.83 2.99 -29.47
CA GLY A 126 -4.05 1.86 -28.56
C GLY A 126 -2.89 1.57 -27.60
N GLU A 127 -1.74 2.22 -27.74
CA GLU A 127 -0.74 2.26 -26.67
C GLU A 127 -1.32 2.91 -25.42
N VAL A 128 -0.76 2.58 -24.26
CA VAL A 128 -1.20 3.10 -22.96
C VAL A 128 -0.04 3.79 -22.26
N LEU A 129 -0.24 5.05 -21.88
CA LEU A 129 0.64 5.79 -20.99
C LEU A 129 0.14 5.65 -19.55
N TYR A 130 1.01 5.17 -18.67
CA TYR A 130 0.85 5.29 -17.23
C TYR A 130 1.68 6.48 -16.77
N ALA A 131 1.09 7.41 -16.01
CA ALA A 131 1.79 8.53 -15.40
C ALA A 131 1.47 8.54 -13.90
N ALA A 132 2.49 8.36 -13.06
CA ALA A 132 2.34 8.14 -11.62
C ALA A 132 3.22 9.10 -10.82
N ASP A 133 2.54 10.00 -10.11
CA ASP A 133 2.94 10.85 -8.99
C ASP A 133 3.41 10.10 -7.72
N LEU A 134 3.36 8.76 -7.65
CA LEU A 134 3.01 8.05 -6.41
C LEU A 134 4.14 7.79 -5.38
N LEU A 135 5.37 8.25 -5.64
CA LEU A 135 6.55 7.83 -4.87
C LEU A 135 7.38 9.03 -4.39
N THR A 136 7.71 9.06 -3.10
CA THR A 136 8.76 9.93 -2.54
C THR A 136 9.91 9.07 -2.04
N THR A 137 11.15 9.42 -2.40
CA THR A 137 12.35 8.67 -2.01
C THR A 137 13.34 9.54 -1.25
N THR A 138 13.95 8.95 -0.23
CA THR A 138 15.17 9.43 0.43
C THR A 138 16.25 8.35 0.35
N ALA A 139 17.46 8.62 0.88
CA ALA A 139 18.54 7.63 0.89
C ALA A 139 18.19 6.36 1.69
N GLY A 140 17.38 6.48 2.75
CA GLY A 140 17.04 5.37 3.65
C GLY A 140 15.59 4.92 3.60
N GLY A 141 14.70 5.67 2.94
CA GLY A 141 13.26 5.43 3.00
C GLY A 141 12.54 5.73 1.70
N TRP A 142 11.63 4.84 1.30
CA TRP A 142 10.74 4.98 0.15
C TRP A 142 9.29 4.98 0.63
N SER A 143 8.53 6.02 0.25
CA SER A 143 7.14 6.18 0.63
C SER A 143 6.26 6.23 -0.61
N PHE A 144 5.35 5.27 -0.68
CA PHE A 144 4.33 5.12 -1.71
C PHE A 144 3.01 5.68 -1.19
N PHE A 145 2.28 6.35 -2.09
CA PHE A 145 0.99 6.95 -1.80
C PHE A 145 0.00 6.44 -2.82
N GLY A 146 -1.17 6.00 -2.39
CA GLY A 146 -2.28 5.75 -3.29
C GLY A 146 -2.98 7.06 -3.68
N THR A 147 -4.19 6.89 -4.19
CA THR A 147 -5.02 7.88 -4.84
C THR A 147 -6.30 8.09 -4.04
N ALA A 148 -7.34 8.65 -4.68
CA ALA A 148 -8.69 8.63 -4.13
C ALA A 148 -9.52 7.41 -4.60
N GLY A 149 -8.94 6.57 -5.47
CA GLY A 149 -9.53 5.34 -5.98
C GLY A 149 -9.00 4.12 -5.25
N GLU A 150 -9.32 2.93 -5.75
CA GLU A 150 -8.76 1.68 -5.20
C GLU A 150 -7.31 1.52 -5.63
N ASP A 151 -6.41 1.38 -4.66
CA ASP A 151 -4.99 1.18 -4.87
C ASP A 151 -4.52 -0.22 -4.47
N ALA A 152 -3.60 -0.76 -5.26
CA ALA A 152 -3.00 -2.07 -5.03
C ALA A 152 -1.49 -1.94 -4.82
N PHE A 153 -1.02 -2.33 -3.64
CA PHE A 153 0.39 -2.32 -3.24
C PHE A 153 0.93 -3.74 -3.05
N GLU A 154 2.10 -4.02 -3.59
CA GLU A 154 2.76 -5.30 -3.40
C GLU A 154 4.22 -5.11 -2.98
N TYR A 155 4.63 -5.81 -1.94
CA TYR A 155 6.00 -5.88 -1.46
C TYR A 155 6.52 -7.31 -1.59
N GLN A 156 7.59 -7.51 -2.37
CA GLN A 156 8.23 -8.80 -2.56
C GLN A 156 9.72 -8.72 -2.15
N ASP A 157 10.04 -9.17 -0.94
CA ASP A 157 11.39 -9.03 -0.38
C ASP A 157 12.44 -9.81 -1.18
N ALA A 158 12.18 -11.07 -1.52
CA ALA A 158 13.12 -11.93 -2.23
C ALA A 158 13.46 -11.42 -3.64
N ALA A 159 12.48 -10.79 -4.30
CA ALA A 159 12.67 -10.15 -5.60
C ALA A 159 13.31 -8.76 -5.48
N GLY A 160 13.37 -8.18 -4.28
CA GLY A 160 13.75 -6.78 -4.08
C GLY A 160 12.84 -5.84 -4.87
N GLN A 161 11.54 -6.11 -4.88
CA GLN A 161 10.57 -5.41 -5.72
C GLN A 161 9.42 -4.83 -4.88
N VAL A 162 8.97 -3.64 -5.27
CA VAL A 162 7.73 -3.04 -4.80
C VAL A 162 6.88 -2.68 -6.01
N THR A 163 5.59 -2.93 -5.96
CA THR A 163 4.65 -2.57 -7.03
C THR A 163 3.54 -1.69 -6.45
N ILE A 164 3.17 -0.63 -7.14
CA ILE A 164 1.94 0.13 -6.85
C ILE A 164 1.14 0.29 -8.14
N ASN A 165 -0.14 -0.09 -8.13
CA ASN A 165 -1.04 -0.08 -9.28
C ASN A 165 -0.44 -0.74 -10.54
N GLY A 166 0.29 -1.84 -10.32
CA GLY A 166 0.99 -2.62 -11.36
C GLY A 166 2.32 -2.02 -11.83
N ILE A 167 2.72 -0.82 -11.38
CA ILE A 167 4.02 -0.23 -11.73
C ILE A 167 5.11 -0.83 -10.83
N PRO A 168 6.07 -1.60 -11.37
CA PRO A 168 7.11 -2.23 -10.57
C PRO A 168 8.25 -1.24 -10.28
N TYR A 169 8.88 -1.36 -9.12
CA TYR A 169 10.08 -0.62 -8.74
C TYR A 169 11.10 -1.58 -8.14
N SER A 170 12.36 -1.46 -8.57
CA SER A 170 13.46 -2.21 -7.96
C SER A 170 13.90 -1.52 -6.68
N LEU A 171 13.68 -2.17 -5.54
CA LEU A 171 13.96 -1.64 -4.21
C LEU A 171 15.45 -1.77 -3.87
N PRO A 172 16.19 -0.67 -3.68
CA PRO A 172 17.60 -0.73 -3.32
C PRO A 172 17.81 -1.41 -1.96
N ALA A 173 18.90 -2.18 -1.83
CA ALA A 173 19.25 -2.86 -0.58
C ALA A 173 19.47 -1.91 0.60
N ALA A 174 19.88 -0.66 0.33
CA ALA A 174 20.10 0.37 1.35
C ALA A 174 18.81 0.97 1.93
N VAL A 175 17.65 0.75 1.30
CA VAL A 175 16.36 1.22 1.81
C VAL A 175 15.95 0.33 2.99
N GLY A 176 15.96 0.94 4.17
CA GLY A 176 15.54 0.34 5.43
C GLY A 176 14.07 0.62 5.75
N GLU A 177 13.48 1.67 5.19
CA GLU A 177 12.08 2.02 5.45
C GLU A 177 11.29 2.00 4.15
N VAL A 178 10.23 1.19 4.09
CA VAL A 178 9.26 1.20 2.99
C VAL A 178 7.90 1.50 3.58
N SER A 179 7.20 2.52 3.08
CA SER A 179 5.84 2.81 3.53
C SER A 179 4.86 2.86 2.37
N PHE A 180 3.63 2.44 2.62
CA PHE A 180 2.47 2.63 1.75
C PHE A 180 1.35 3.29 2.56
N ALA A 181 0.73 4.30 1.98
CA ALA A 181 -0.49 4.92 2.46
C ALA A 181 -1.55 4.81 1.36
N GLY A 182 -2.57 3.98 1.55
CA GLY A 182 -3.59 3.70 0.53
C GLY A 182 -4.41 4.94 0.14
N GLY A 183 -4.90 5.67 1.13
CA GLY A 183 -5.60 6.94 0.90
C GLY A 183 -7.10 6.79 1.09
N GLU A 184 -7.88 7.33 0.15
CA GLU A 184 -9.32 7.04 0.07
C GLU A 184 -9.51 5.93 -0.95
N GLY A 185 -10.47 5.04 -0.73
CA GLY A 185 -10.68 3.91 -1.63
C GLY A 185 -10.94 2.64 -0.84
N ARG A 186 -10.89 1.50 -1.54
CA ARG A 186 -10.74 0.19 -0.94
C ARG A 186 -9.40 -0.36 -1.35
N ASP A 187 -8.42 -0.15 -0.51
CA ASP A 187 -7.02 -0.40 -0.83
C ASP A 187 -6.59 -1.78 -0.37
N GLN A 188 -5.62 -2.33 -1.10
CA GLN A 188 -5.09 -3.66 -0.83
C GLN A 188 -3.57 -3.65 -0.79
N ALA A 189 -3.00 -4.40 0.17
CA ALA A 189 -1.57 -4.62 0.28
C ALA A 189 -1.25 -6.12 0.35
N VAL A 190 -0.28 -6.55 -0.46
CA VAL A 190 0.30 -7.90 -0.39
C VAL A 190 1.75 -7.79 0.09
N LEU A 191 2.08 -8.47 1.19
CA LEU A 191 3.43 -8.47 1.77
C LEU A 191 4.02 -9.87 1.70
N GLN A 192 5.20 -10.04 1.08
CA GLN A 192 5.87 -11.34 0.97
C GLN A 192 7.31 -11.26 1.46
N SER A 193 7.65 -12.10 2.44
CA SER A 193 8.99 -12.30 2.98
C SER A 193 9.25 -13.76 3.31
N SER A 194 10.52 -14.15 3.27
CA SER A 194 10.98 -15.48 3.70
C SER A 194 12.35 -15.41 4.36
N ARG A 195 12.67 -14.30 5.04
CA ARG A 195 13.99 -14.02 5.64
C ARG A 195 14.25 -14.83 6.91
N GLY A 196 13.18 -15.25 7.60
CA GLY A 196 13.31 -15.83 8.93
C GLY A 196 13.27 -14.77 10.03
N ASN A 197 12.75 -15.17 11.21
CA ASN A 197 12.61 -14.33 12.40
C ASN A 197 11.95 -12.97 12.14
N GLU A 198 11.00 -12.90 11.20
CA GLU A 198 10.21 -11.71 10.95
C GLU A 198 9.26 -11.45 12.12
N LEU A 199 8.97 -10.17 12.38
CA LEU A 199 7.85 -9.77 13.20
C LEU A 199 6.83 -9.07 12.32
N ILE A 200 5.58 -9.51 12.34
CA ILE A 200 4.50 -8.85 11.65
C ILE A 200 3.35 -8.55 12.60
N SER A 201 2.90 -7.31 12.59
CA SER A 201 1.72 -6.85 13.33
C SER A 201 0.71 -6.31 12.34
N ILE A 202 -0.51 -6.83 12.40
CA ILE A 202 -1.63 -6.45 11.54
C ILE A 202 -2.76 -5.93 12.43
N SER A 203 -3.30 -4.78 12.06
CA SER A 203 -4.39 -4.10 12.77
C SER A 203 -5.33 -3.46 11.74
N PRO A 204 -6.51 -2.96 12.14
CA PRO A 204 -7.39 -2.29 11.20
C PRO A 204 -6.66 -1.14 10.51
N GLY A 205 -6.79 -1.08 9.19
CA GLY A 205 -6.18 -0.04 8.38
C GLY A 205 -4.70 -0.27 8.03
N GLY A 206 -4.09 -1.42 8.37
CA GLY A 206 -2.74 -1.69 7.88
C GLY A 206 -1.92 -2.78 8.59
N ALA A 207 -0.61 -2.75 8.34
CA ALA A 207 0.33 -3.72 8.89
C ALA A 207 1.74 -3.14 8.99
N THR A 208 2.54 -3.66 9.93
CA THR A 208 3.98 -3.41 10.03
C THR A 208 4.72 -4.74 9.98
N LEU A 209 5.61 -4.89 9.00
CA LEU A 209 6.50 -6.04 8.83
C LEU A 209 7.95 -5.61 9.11
N SER A 210 8.56 -6.17 10.16
CA SER A 210 9.95 -5.95 10.54
C SER A 210 10.83 -7.13 10.11
N LEU A 211 11.85 -6.83 9.32
CA LEU A 211 12.78 -7.76 8.67
C LEU A 211 14.23 -7.60 9.20
N GLY A 212 14.36 -7.11 10.44
CA GLY A 212 15.64 -6.73 11.05
C GLY A 212 16.14 -5.38 10.52
N GLY A 213 16.81 -5.38 9.36
CA GLY A 213 17.38 -4.17 8.75
C GLY A 213 16.41 -3.37 7.87
N ARG A 214 15.17 -3.86 7.74
CA ARG A 214 14.12 -3.20 6.96
C ARG A 214 12.78 -3.30 7.67
N THR A 215 12.00 -2.23 7.60
CA THR A 215 10.60 -2.16 8.03
C THR A 215 9.73 -1.82 6.83
N VAL A 216 8.61 -2.52 6.70
CA VAL A 216 7.56 -2.21 5.73
C VAL A 216 6.29 -1.85 6.49
N THR A 217 5.78 -0.64 6.28
CA THR A 217 4.58 -0.13 6.95
C THR A 217 3.49 0.15 5.93
N VAL A 218 2.35 -0.50 6.08
CA VAL A 218 1.13 -0.29 5.31
C VAL A 218 0.14 0.46 6.20
N ASN A 219 -0.46 1.53 5.68
CA ASN A 219 -1.48 2.32 6.37
C ASN A 219 -2.62 2.66 5.41
N GLN A 220 -3.80 2.96 5.98
CA GLN A 220 -5.01 3.31 5.23
C GLN A 220 -5.32 2.23 4.20
N THR A 221 -5.47 0.98 4.67
CA THR A 221 -5.66 -0.17 3.79
C THR A 221 -6.69 -1.14 4.39
N GLU A 222 -7.73 -1.43 3.64
CA GLU A 222 -8.84 -2.29 4.06
C GLU A 222 -8.49 -3.77 3.96
N SER A 223 -7.56 -4.15 3.07
CA SER A 223 -7.16 -5.55 2.89
C SER A 223 -5.64 -5.72 2.92
N VAL A 224 -5.14 -6.55 3.82
CA VAL A 224 -3.73 -6.93 3.89
C VAL A 224 -3.64 -8.44 3.81
N SER A 225 -2.89 -8.97 2.84
CA SER A 225 -2.50 -10.38 2.79
C SER A 225 -0.99 -10.47 2.95
N ALA A 226 -0.53 -11.09 4.04
CA ALA A 226 0.88 -11.23 4.34
C ALA A 226 1.33 -12.70 4.36
N ARG A 227 2.41 -13.00 3.66
CA ARG A 227 3.12 -14.28 3.69
C ARG A 227 4.52 -14.07 4.24
N VAL A 228 4.79 -14.67 5.40
CA VAL A 228 6.09 -14.59 6.08
C VAL A 228 6.63 -15.99 6.39
N SER A 229 7.84 -16.10 6.95
CA SER A 229 8.42 -17.40 7.24
C SER A 229 7.74 -18.13 8.40
N ALA A 230 7.93 -19.45 8.49
CA ALA A 230 7.50 -20.26 9.63
C ALA A 230 8.17 -19.88 10.97
N SER A 231 9.34 -19.24 10.92
CA SER A 231 10.01 -18.73 12.12
C SER A 231 9.54 -17.34 12.55
N ALA A 232 8.61 -16.74 11.79
CA ALA A 232 8.06 -15.44 12.12
C ALA A 232 7.13 -15.49 13.33
N VAL A 233 6.92 -14.32 13.95
CA VAL A 233 5.87 -14.08 14.93
C VAL A 233 4.86 -13.11 14.33
N GLY A 234 3.59 -13.51 14.38
CA GLY A 234 2.45 -12.73 13.91
C GLY A 234 1.61 -12.17 15.05
N GLU A 235 1.17 -10.93 14.92
CA GLU A 235 0.14 -10.33 15.75
C GLU A 235 -1.06 -9.87 14.92
N LEU A 236 -2.27 -10.21 15.36
CA LEU A 236 -3.54 -9.71 14.83
C LEU A 236 -4.23 -8.90 15.94
N ILE A 237 -4.63 -7.68 15.63
CA ILE A 237 -5.19 -6.73 16.60
C ILE A 237 -6.56 -6.27 16.11
N ASP A 238 -7.54 -6.27 17.01
CA ASP A 238 -8.91 -5.84 16.78
C ASP A 238 -9.07 -4.34 16.50
N SER A 239 -10.27 -3.99 16.09
CA SER A 239 -10.81 -2.65 15.93
C SER A 239 -11.67 -2.27 17.15
N PRO A 240 -12.22 -1.03 17.16
CA PRO A 240 -13.24 -0.69 18.14
C PRO A 240 -14.62 -1.34 17.92
N GLY A 241 -14.86 -1.92 16.74
CA GLY A 241 -16.10 -2.61 16.37
C GLY A 241 -16.05 -4.11 16.67
N ASP A 242 -17.10 -4.85 16.31
CA ASP A 242 -17.15 -6.31 16.53
C ASP A 242 -16.26 -7.04 15.52
N ASP A 243 -15.22 -7.70 16.00
CA ASP A 243 -14.24 -8.40 15.19
C ASP A 243 -14.31 -9.93 15.33
N ARG A 244 -13.87 -10.61 14.28
CA ARG A 244 -13.76 -12.07 14.22
C ARG A 244 -12.35 -12.47 13.84
N VAL A 245 -11.76 -13.35 14.63
CA VAL A 245 -10.47 -13.96 14.33
C VAL A 245 -10.62 -15.46 14.11
N GLU A 246 -10.01 -15.95 13.05
CA GLU A 246 -9.76 -17.37 12.84
C GLU A 246 -8.27 -17.65 12.88
N LEU A 247 -7.83 -18.58 13.71
CA LEU A 247 -6.45 -19.04 13.80
C LEU A 247 -6.37 -20.53 13.45
N ARG A 248 -5.73 -20.84 12.33
CA ARG A 248 -5.39 -22.19 11.87
C ARG A 248 -3.88 -22.43 12.04
N PRO A 249 -3.39 -23.67 11.91
CA PRO A 249 -1.95 -23.92 11.87
C PRO A 249 -1.26 -23.03 10.82
N ASN A 250 -0.37 -22.15 11.29
CA ASN A 250 0.39 -21.19 10.47
C ASN A 250 -0.45 -20.18 9.66
N GLU A 251 -1.71 -19.99 9.98
CA GLU A 251 -2.59 -19.04 9.28
C GLU A 251 -3.49 -18.32 10.28
N GLY A 252 -3.64 -17.01 10.11
CA GLY A 252 -4.52 -16.19 10.90
C GLY A 252 -5.29 -15.23 10.01
N ARG A 253 -6.59 -15.09 10.25
CA ARG A 253 -7.44 -14.11 9.58
C ARG A 253 -8.16 -13.29 10.63
N ILE A 254 -8.23 -11.97 10.42
CA ILE A 254 -9.02 -11.06 11.25
C ILE A 254 -9.95 -10.24 10.35
N GLN A 255 -11.21 -10.17 10.72
CA GLN A 255 -12.26 -9.50 9.97
C GLN A 255 -13.08 -8.62 10.89
N GLY A 256 -13.44 -7.44 10.40
CA GLY A 256 -14.22 -6.47 11.14
C GLY A 256 -14.92 -5.47 10.25
N PRO A 257 -15.56 -4.44 10.83
CA PRO A 257 -16.19 -3.39 10.06
C PRO A 257 -15.17 -2.68 9.16
N GLY A 258 -15.29 -2.92 7.85
CA GLY A 258 -14.50 -2.22 6.83
C GLY A 258 -13.14 -2.84 6.50
N PHE A 259 -12.72 -3.95 7.13
CA PHE A 259 -11.43 -4.58 6.82
C PHE A 259 -11.48 -6.11 6.87
N ASP A 260 -10.56 -6.72 6.13
CA ASP A 260 -10.33 -8.17 6.09
C ASP A 260 -8.84 -8.42 5.88
N HIS A 261 -8.19 -9.04 6.85
CA HIS A 261 -6.75 -9.24 6.82
C HIS A 261 -6.37 -10.69 7.02
N GLU A 262 -5.36 -11.12 6.27
CA GLU A 262 -4.87 -12.49 6.22
C GLU A 262 -3.36 -12.51 6.48
N LEU A 263 -2.94 -13.43 7.35
CA LEU A 263 -1.56 -13.70 7.71
C LEU A 263 -1.27 -15.18 7.54
N ILE A 264 -0.30 -15.50 6.70
CA ILE A 264 0.10 -16.86 6.37
C ILE A 264 1.59 -17.03 6.68
N GLY A 265 1.94 -18.15 7.29
CA GLY A 265 3.32 -18.57 7.50
C GLY A 265 3.74 -18.68 8.97
N PRO A 266 3.54 -17.69 9.85
CA PRO A 266 4.15 -17.69 11.19
C PRO A 266 3.90 -18.97 11.97
N GLY A 267 4.94 -19.48 12.63
CA GLY A 267 4.82 -20.54 13.63
C GLY A 267 4.13 -20.08 14.90
N ILE A 268 4.10 -18.76 15.16
CA ILE A 268 3.48 -18.19 16.35
C ILE A 268 2.54 -17.08 15.91
N ILE A 269 1.26 -17.20 16.26
CA ILE A 269 0.27 -16.13 16.04
C ILE A 269 -0.37 -15.72 17.37
N HIS A 270 -0.44 -14.42 17.60
CA HIS A 270 -1.11 -13.82 18.73
C HIS A 270 -2.23 -12.92 18.26
N ALA A 271 -3.46 -13.27 18.56
CA ALA A 271 -4.62 -12.41 18.36
C ALA A 271 -4.97 -11.68 19.65
N TYR A 272 -5.45 -10.45 19.52
CA TYR A 272 -5.83 -9.62 20.66
C TYR A 272 -7.14 -8.88 20.40
N SER A 273 -8.07 -8.99 21.34
CA SER A 273 -9.25 -8.12 21.49
C SER A 273 -8.97 -7.11 22.61
N ARG A 274 -8.62 -5.87 22.29
CA ARG A 274 -8.17 -4.84 23.24
C ARG A 274 -8.78 -3.46 22.99
N ASN A 275 -9.48 -3.26 21.89
CA ASN A 275 -9.89 -1.97 21.38
C ASN A 275 -11.41 -1.73 21.39
N GLY A 276 -12.23 -2.72 21.72
CA GLY A 276 -13.67 -2.56 21.84
C GLY A 276 -14.40 -3.82 21.42
N GLY A 277 -15.62 -3.67 20.90
CA GLY A 277 -16.35 -4.76 20.26
C GLY A 277 -16.87 -5.90 21.16
N ARG A 278 -17.78 -6.69 20.60
CA ARG A 278 -18.05 -8.07 21.05
C ARG A 278 -17.32 -9.03 20.12
N ASP A 279 -16.03 -9.20 20.40
CA ASP A 279 -15.14 -9.94 19.52
C ASP A 279 -15.20 -11.45 19.75
N SER A 280 -14.87 -12.20 18.70
CA SER A 280 -14.79 -13.65 18.77
C SER A 280 -13.50 -14.19 18.15
N ALA A 281 -12.98 -15.27 18.74
CA ALA A 281 -11.83 -16.01 18.22
C ALA A 281 -12.16 -17.50 18.06
N THR A 282 -11.87 -18.06 16.90
CA THR A 282 -11.92 -19.51 16.65
C THR A 282 -10.52 -20.03 16.38
N LEU A 283 -10.08 -21.04 17.13
CA LEU A 283 -8.77 -21.67 16.94
C LEU A 283 -8.98 -23.13 16.49
N TYR A 284 -8.24 -23.54 15.47
CA TYR A 284 -8.32 -24.87 14.87
C TYR A 284 -7.08 -25.72 15.15
N ASP A 285 -7.31 -27.03 15.15
CA ASP A 285 -6.29 -28.08 15.15
C ASP A 285 -5.55 -28.21 13.81
N SER A 286 -4.61 -29.13 13.79
CA SER A 286 -3.93 -29.68 12.63
C SER A 286 -4.26 -31.18 12.53
N PRO A 287 -3.73 -31.91 11.53
CA PRO A 287 -3.85 -33.37 11.51
C PRO A 287 -3.04 -34.11 12.61
N GLY A 288 -2.18 -33.40 13.34
CA GLY A 288 -1.35 -33.93 14.44
C GLY A 288 -2.07 -33.92 15.79
N ASP A 289 -1.34 -34.26 16.86
CA ASP A 289 -1.89 -34.25 18.22
C ASP A 289 -1.71 -32.86 18.86
N GLU A 290 -2.82 -32.22 19.23
CA GLU A 290 -2.85 -30.86 19.76
C GLU A 290 -3.23 -30.77 21.25
N GLN A 291 -2.77 -29.67 21.86
CA GLN A 291 -3.17 -29.26 23.20
C GLN A 291 -3.84 -27.89 23.17
N ALA A 292 -5.05 -27.82 23.70
CA ALA A 292 -5.76 -26.59 23.93
C ALA A 292 -5.82 -26.24 25.43
N THR A 293 -5.65 -24.96 25.76
CA THR A 293 -6.00 -24.42 27.07
C THR A 293 -6.87 -23.19 26.87
N LEU A 294 -8.04 -23.18 27.49
CA LEU A 294 -8.96 -22.06 27.50
C LEU A 294 -9.08 -21.55 28.93
N GLN A 295 -8.94 -20.24 29.10
CA GLN A 295 -9.15 -19.54 30.37
C GLN A 295 -9.72 -18.15 30.06
N PRO A 296 -10.35 -17.47 31.03
CA PRO A 296 -11.16 -16.27 30.75
C PRO A 296 -10.44 -15.13 30.01
N VAL A 297 -9.11 -15.03 30.14
CA VAL A 297 -8.30 -13.92 29.57
C VAL A 297 -7.40 -14.35 28.41
N GLN A 298 -7.23 -15.65 28.17
CA GLN A 298 -6.44 -16.17 27.05
C GLN A 298 -6.85 -17.60 26.70
N SER A 299 -6.77 -17.93 25.43
CA SER A 299 -6.88 -19.30 24.95
C SER A 299 -5.74 -19.61 24.01
N VAL A 300 -5.25 -20.84 24.07
CA VAL A 300 -4.09 -21.31 23.32
C VAL A 300 -4.45 -22.65 22.69
N VAL A 301 -4.10 -22.81 21.41
CA VAL A 301 -3.99 -24.12 20.74
C VAL A 301 -2.56 -24.24 20.24
N ARG A 302 -1.91 -25.37 20.54
CA ARG A 302 -0.54 -25.64 20.10
C ARG A 302 -0.41 -27.09 19.66
N GLY A 303 0.43 -27.28 18.66
CA GLY A 303 0.79 -28.59 18.10
C GLY A 303 2.21 -28.55 17.55
N GLU A 304 2.55 -29.52 16.70
CA GLU A 304 3.83 -29.51 16.02
C GLU A 304 3.94 -28.31 15.07
N GLY A 305 4.96 -27.47 15.26
CA GLY A 305 5.25 -26.37 14.32
C GLY A 305 4.35 -25.13 14.42
N PHE A 306 3.36 -25.10 15.31
CA PHE A 306 2.53 -23.90 15.53
C PHE A 306 2.11 -23.65 16.98
N TYR A 307 1.91 -22.37 17.30
CA TYR A 307 1.38 -21.88 18.56
C TYR A 307 0.43 -20.71 18.27
N ASN A 308 -0.87 -20.94 18.48
CA ASN A 308 -1.90 -19.94 18.29
C ASN A 308 -2.45 -19.51 19.63
N ARG A 309 -2.55 -18.19 19.84
CA ARG A 309 -3.03 -17.63 21.10
C ARG A 309 -4.00 -16.48 20.84
N ALA A 310 -5.22 -16.60 21.34
CA ALA A 310 -6.19 -15.53 21.42
C ALA A 310 -6.19 -14.94 22.83
N LYS A 311 -6.15 -13.61 22.97
CA LYS A 311 -6.18 -12.93 24.27
C LYS A 311 -7.34 -11.95 24.34
N LEU A 312 -7.98 -11.94 25.50
CA LEU A 312 -9.01 -10.96 25.89
C LEU A 312 -10.27 -10.98 25.02
N PHE A 313 -10.48 -12.03 24.22
CA PHE A 313 -11.71 -12.23 23.46
C PHE A 313 -12.85 -12.66 24.38
N PRO A 314 -14.01 -11.97 24.34
CA PRO A 314 -15.21 -12.39 25.06
C PRO A 314 -15.78 -13.74 24.60
N ASP A 315 -15.66 -14.08 23.32
CA ASP A 315 -16.16 -15.36 22.80
C ASP A 315 -15.00 -16.16 22.17
N VAL A 316 -14.64 -17.31 22.76
CA VAL A 316 -13.58 -18.16 22.22
C VAL A 316 -14.08 -19.57 21.97
N THR A 317 -13.84 -20.07 20.76
CA THR A 317 -14.08 -21.48 20.39
C THR A 317 -12.77 -22.14 19.98
N VAL A 318 -12.50 -23.34 20.49
CA VAL A 318 -11.48 -24.23 19.92
C VAL A 318 -12.16 -25.42 19.24
N VAL A 319 -11.67 -25.79 18.07
CA VAL A 319 -12.26 -26.84 17.23
C VAL A 319 -11.17 -27.83 16.84
N SER A 320 -11.38 -29.09 17.21
CA SER A 320 -10.68 -30.23 16.61
C SER A 320 -11.56 -30.82 15.52
N SER A 321 -11.01 -30.92 14.30
CA SER A 321 -11.75 -31.31 13.10
C SER A 321 -10.89 -31.96 12.01
N SER A 322 -9.57 -32.03 12.23
CA SER A 322 -8.57 -32.37 11.22
C SER A 322 -7.84 -33.70 11.49
N GLY A 323 -8.06 -34.33 12.64
CA GLY A 323 -7.44 -35.59 13.02
C GLY A 323 -6.84 -35.51 14.42
N GLY A 324 -5.75 -36.26 14.67
CA GLY A 324 -5.04 -36.21 15.95
C GLY A 324 -5.71 -36.99 17.09
N PHE A 325 -4.96 -37.14 18.19
CA PHE A 325 -5.51 -37.36 19.52
C PHE A 325 -5.39 -36.07 20.34
N ASP A 326 -6.47 -35.31 20.36
CA ASP A 326 -6.44 -33.94 20.86
C ASP A 326 -6.91 -33.81 22.30
N SER A 327 -6.28 -32.92 23.05
CA SER A 327 -6.67 -32.64 24.45
C SER A 327 -6.94 -31.17 24.72
N ALA A 328 -8.03 -30.87 25.43
CA ALA A 328 -8.42 -29.54 25.85
C ALA A 328 -8.53 -29.44 27.38
N LEU A 329 -8.00 -28.36 27.94
CA LEU A 329 -8.19 -27.95 29.33
C LEU A 329 -8.98 -26.65 29.36
N VAL A 330 -10.19 -26.66 29.93
CA VAL A 330 -11.01 -25.48 30.17
C VAL A 330 -10.95 -25.11 31.65
N LEU A 331 -10.53 -23.88 31.94
CA LEU A 331 -10.41 -23.36 33.30
C LEU A 331 -11.51 -22.34 33.58
N GLY A 332 -12.25 -22.56 34.65
CA GLY A 332 -13.21 -21.61 35.21
C GLY A 332 -12.56 -20.36 35.80
N SER A 333 -13.40 -19.42 36.19
CA SER A 333 -13.04 -18.20 36.88
C SER A 333 -13.03 -18.38 38.40
N ALA A 334 -12.70 -17.33 39.14
CA ALA A 334 -12.84 -17.32 40.61
C ALA A 334 -14.29 -17.06 41.07
N GLU A 335 -15.16 -16.69 40.14
CA GLU A 335 -16.57 -16.36 40.33
C GLU A 335 -17.46 -17.56 39.98
N ASN A 336 -18.78 -17.39 39.96
CA ASN A 336 -19.71 -18.47 39.62
C ASN A 336 -19.70 -18.71 38.11
N ASP A 337 -19.41 -19.93 37.71
CA ASP A 337 -19.38 -20.36 36.31
C ASP A 337 -20.53 -21.32 35.98
N TYR A 338 -20.90 -21.38 34.70
CA TYR A 338 -21.87 -22.36 34.19
C TYR A 338 -21.25 -23.15 33.03
N LEU A 339 -21.10 -24.45 33.23
CA LEU A 339 -20.64 -25.41 32.23
C LEU A 339 -21.84 -26.18 31.67
N SER A 340 -21.93 -26.25 30.34
CA SER A 340 -22.94 -27.05 29.64
C SER A 340 -22.30 -27.85 28.49
N GLY A 341 -22.90 -28.96 28.09
CA GLY A 341 -22.48 -29.69 26.89
C GLY A 341 -22.76 -31.18 26.94
N ASP A 342 -22.12 -31.91 26.04
CA ASP A 342 -22.21 -33.36 25.92
C ASP A 342 -20.81 -33.94 25.58
N LEU A 343 -20.76 -35.19 25.13
CA LEU A 343 -19.50 -35.84 24.73
C LEU A 343 -18.88 -35.28 23.44
N SER A 344 -19.61 -34.52 22.64
CA SER A 344 -19.13 -33.90 21.39
C SER A 344 -18.50 -32.51 21.61
N GLY A 345 -18.86 -31.85 22.71
CA GLY A 345 -18.30 -30.55 23.06
C GLY A 345 -18.90 -29.95 24.33
N ILE A 346 -18.19 -28.97 24.89
CA ILE A 346 -18.63 -28.21 26.06
C ILE A 346 -18.56 -26.72 25.82
N ARG A 347 -19.36 -25.98 26.58
CA ARG A 347 -19.36 -24.53 26.68
C ARG A 347 -19.31 -24.14 28.15
N MET A 348 -18.34 -23.30 28.49
CA MET A 348 -18.20 -22.69 29.81
C MET A 348 -18.49 -21.19 29.71
N SER A 349 -19.57 -20.76 30.34
CA SER A 349 -19.89 -19.35 30.56
C SER A 349 -19.23 -18.92 31.88
N VAL A 350 -18.30 -17.98 31.77
CA VAL A 350 -17.66 -17.31 32.91
C VAL A 350 -18.01 -15.82 32.86
N PRO A 351 -17.84 -15.05 33.95
CA PRO A 351 -18.04 -13.61 33.89
C PRO A 351 -17.16 -12.95 32.83
N GLY A 352 -17.81 -12.34 31.84
CA GLY A 352 -17.15 -11.62 30.75
C GLY A 352 -16.61 -12.48 29.60
N ALA A 353 -16.76 -13.82 29.63
CA ALA A 353 -16.34 -14.66 28.52
C ALA A 353 -17.17 -15.94 28.35
N GLU A 354 -17.25 -16.43 27.12
CA GLU A 354 -17.75 -17.75 26.75
C GLU A 354 -16.61 -18.56 26.13
N LEU A 355 -16.32 -19.73 26.71
CA LEU A 355 -15.25 -20.64 26.27
C LEU A 355 -15.86 -21.93 25.76
N SER A 356 -15.70 -22.22 24.47
CA SER A 356 -16.27 -23.40 23.82
C SER A 356 -15.19 -24.34 23.30
N VAL A 357 -15.40 -25.64 23.47
CA VAL A 357 -14.54 -26.72 22.95
C VAL A 357 -15.42 -27.68 22.15
N SER A 358 -14.98 -28.06 20.96
CA SER A 358 -15.68 -29.03 20.10
C SER A 358 -14.70 -30.02 19.47
N GLY A 359 -15.08 -31.29 19.41
CA GLY A 359 -14.37 -32.33 18.65
C GLY A 359 -13.12 -32.93 19.30
N TYR A 360 -12.66 -32.42 20.44
CA TYR A 360 -11.47 -32.91 21.15
C TYR A 360 -11.72 -34.29 21.79
N ASP A 361 -10.77 -35.23 21.63
CA ASP A 361 -10.85 -36.59 22.21
C ASP A 361 -10.85 -36.59 23.74
N LEU A 362 -10.11 -35.67 24.35
CA LEU A 362 -10.05 -35.49 25.80
C LEU A 362 -10.33 -34.05 26.17
N THR A 363 -11.45 -33.79 26.85
CA THR A 363 -11.73 -32.48 27.44
C THR A 363 -11.77 -32.56 28.96
N LEU A 364 -10.96 -31.75 29.62
CA LEU A 364 -10.94 -31.57 31.07
C LEU A 364 -11.45 -30.17 31.41
N ALA A 365 -12.53 -30.09 32.18
CA ALA A 365 -12.98 -28.84 32.78
C ALA A 365 -12.56 -28.79 34.26
N LYS A 366 -12.04 -27.64 34.72
CA LYS A 366 -11.71 -27.41 36.12
C LYS A 366 -12.35 -26.10 36.60
N SER A 367 -13.09 -26.17 37.70
CA SER A 367 -13.55 -25.00 38.46
C SER A 367 -12.33 -24.17 38.93
N GLY A 368 -12.46 -22.85 38.87
CA GLY A 368 -11.48 -21.91 39.40
C GLY A 368 -11.86 -21.32 40.77
N GLY A 369 -13.06 -21.61 41.27
CA GLY A 369 -13.66 -20.99 42.45
C GLY A 369 -15.18 -20.97 42.36
N GLY A 370 -15.85 -20.09 43.12
CA GLY A 370 -17.28 -19.86 42.94
C GLY A 370 -18.24 -20.99 43.36
N ALA A 371 -19.52 -20.72 43.17
CA ALA A 371 -20.61 -21.68 43.24
C ALA A 371 -21.02 -22.05 41.81
N ASP A 372 -20.30 -23.02 41.24
CA ASP A 372 -20.44 -23.40 39.84
C ASP A 372 -21.57 -24.41 39.61
N VAL A 373 -22.09 -24.41 38.38
CA VAL A 373 -23.06 -25.40 37.90
C VAL A 373 -22.51 -26.08 36.65
N ALA A 374 -22.64 -27.41 36.59
CA ALA A 374 -22.34 -28.20 35.41
C ALA A 374 -23.56 -29.02 34.99
N GLU A 375 -23.97 -28.88 33.73
CA GLU A 375 -25.07 -29.58 33.10
C GLU A 375 -24.55 -30.34 31.87
N ILE A 376 -24.38 -31.66 32.01
CA ILE A 376 -23.80 -32.51 30.96
C ILE A 376 -24.86 -33.53 30.55
N GLU A 377 -25.18 -33.57 29.25
CA GLU A 377 -26.23 -34.43 28.66
C GLU A 377 -25.70 -35.72 28.01
#